data_AF-A0A919T465-F1
#
_entry.id   AF-A0A919T465-F1
#
_cell.length_a   1.000
_cell.length_b   1.000
_cell.length_c   1.000
_cell.angle_alpha   90.00
_cell.angle_beta   90.00
_cell.angle_gamma   90.00
#
_symmetry.space_group_name_H-M   'P 1'
#
loop_
_entity.id
_entity.type
_entity.pdbx_description
1 polymer ?
#
loop_
_entity_poly.entity_id
_entity_poly.type
_entity_poly.pdbx_seq_one_letter_code
_entity_poly.pdbx_strand_id
1 'polypeptide(L)'
;MFVRRRGLYLPTGVADARDLRGHLSAERDVVAVNREHQWVSLAQEAQQDIRLADVAEHAKNAKRSRRQRAKDAAEAAKLADLYRAAKSAGARARVRAEMYQSAEMRALRLTKMRKILLAAGLPVLLAFALWSTTGVQAGVARLLNLNEGDPSWWSAWGVEPGLITIVALIIIGRAVLRTSGGDTDKRADIAEWTALTVSLALNIFGGWDGGWAALGGAVAHSLGPLGAAGTAFLIGLFDTYIARADPWAGAKRLADLGFDVELDTHSAESTPALELPPVSQLGYAPSAAQTATVESSVARPRGAEKPRKQPPSKPRAKAATQTSTSGYAPDGDPGAKAAEAVRNGEAESIRKAAQQYGVSEGTVRNRLKSIEADGAQQAPLAAPIPHPLPAVKAGVNGAHFDPAVNQ
;
A
#
# COMPACT_ATOMS: atom_id res chain seq x y z
N MET A 1 37.37 80.55 -26.97
CA MET A 1 37.67 81.02 -25.60
C MET A 1 39.03 81.73 -25.66
N PHE A 2 39.05 83.04 -25.42
CA PHE A 2 40.19 83.94 -25.66
C PHE A 2 41.38 83.61 -24.73
N VAL A 3 42.49 83.14 -25.30
CA VAL A 3 43.77 83.02 -24.59
C VAL A 3 44.39 84.42 -24.48
N ARG A 4 44.10 85.10 -23.38
CA ARG A 4 44.65 86.42 -23.04
C ARG A 4 46.14 86.26 -22.69
N ARG A 5 47.03 86.49 -23.65
CA ARG A 5 48.48 86.61 -23.41
C ARG A 5 48.72 87.81 -22.49
N ARG A 6 49.00 87.56 -21.19
CA ARG A 6 49.56 88.58 -20.30
C ARG A 6 51.01 88.82 -20.74
N GLY A 7 51.27 90.01 -21.28
CA GLY A 7 52.62 90.48 -21.56
C GLY A 7 53.41 90.58 -20.26
N LEU A 8 54.49 89.83 -20.16
CA LEU A 8 55.51 90.02 -19.13
C LEU A 8 56.21 91.35 -19.40
N TYR A 9 55.86 92.37 -18.63
CA TYR A 9 56.72 93.53 -18.44
C TYR A 9 57.94 93.06 -17.63
N LEU A 10 59.11 93.02 -18.26
CA LEU A 10 60.39 92.88 -17.58
C LEU A 10 60.79 94.26 -17.05
N PRO A 11 60.87 94.47 -15.73
CA PRO A 11 61.35 95.73 -15.17
C PRO A 11 62.85 95.86 -15.44
N THR A 12 63.23 96.80 -16.30
CA THR A 12 64.63 97.21 -16.51
C THR A 12 65.04 98.16 -15.40
N GLY A 13 65.40 97.59 -14.25
CA GLY A 13 66.20 98.23 -13.22
C GLY A 13 67.24 97.21 -12.79
N VAL A 14 68.51 97.60 -12.72
CA VAL A 14 69.59 96.74 -12.20
C VAL A 14 69.29 96.53 -10.71
N ALA A 15 68.45 95.55 -10.42
CA ALA A 15 68.12 95.12 -9.08
C ALA A 15 69.40 94.54 -8.48
N ASP A 16 69.81 95.14 -7.36
CA ASP A 16 70.92 94.66 -6.57
C ASP A 16 70.71 93.17 -6.24
N ALA A 17 71.78 92.38 -6.31
CA ALA A 17 71.70 90.92 -6.17
C ALA A 17 71.10 90.48 -4.82
N ARG A 18 71.03 91.39 -3.84
CA ARG A 18 70.36 91.21 -2.54
C ARG A 18 68.83 91.21 -2.66
N ASP A 19 68.25 92.09 -3.45
CA ASP A 19 66.79 92.20 -3.61
C ASP A 19 66.22 90.99 -4.35
N LEU A 20 66.94 90.50 -5.35
CA LEU A 20 66.55 89.28 -6.06
C LEU A 20 66.58 88.05 -5.15
N ARG A 21 67.56 87.97 -4.22
CA ARG A 21 67.62 86.90 -3.23
C ARG A 21 66.47 86.98 -2.24
N GLY A 22 66.12 88.18 -1.77
CA GLY A 22 64.98 88.40 -0.88
C GLY A 22 63.65 88.03 -1.54
N HIS A 23 63.48 88.36 -2.82
CA HIS A 23 62.27 88.01 -3.55
C HIS A 23 62.16 86.50 -3.79
N LEU A 24 63.27 85.84 -4.17
CA LEU A 24 63.31 84.39 -4.35
C LEU A 24 63.14 83.62 -3.03
N SER A 25 63.63 84.14 -1.89
CA SER A 25 63.37 83.52 -0.59
C SER A 25 61.90 83.64 -0.20
N ALA A 26 61.30 84.82 -0.38
CA ALA A 26 59.88 85.03 -0.12
C ALA A 26 58.98 84.15 -1.01
N GLU A 27 59.31 83.99 -2.30
CA GLU A 27 58.60 83.07 -3.18
C GLU A 27 58.75 81.60 -2.74
N ARG A 28 59.95 81.20 -2.29
CA ARG A 28 60.18 79.84 -1.76
C ARG A 28 59.37 79.58 -0.50
N ASP A 29 59.24 80.56 0.39
CA ASP A 29 58.45 80.43 1.62
C ASP A 29 56.96 80.29 1.31
N VAL A 30 56.42 81.09 0.37
CA VAL A 30 55.02 80.95 -0.10
C VAL A 30 54.79 79.59 -0.75
N VAL A 31 55.74 79.09 -1.55
CA VAL A 31 55.65 77.75 -2.15
C VAL A 31 55.70 76.66 -1.09
N ALA A 32 56.52 76.82 -0.04
CA ALA A 32 56.60 75.88 1.07
C ALA A 32 55.28 75.81 1.86
N VAL A 33 54.70 76.96 2.21
CA VAL A 33 53.40 77.03 2.91
C VAL A 33 52.27 76.46 2.06
N ASN A 34 52.22 76.78 0.76
CA ASN A 34 51.22 76.21 -0.14
C ASN A 34 51.36 74.70 -0.27
N ARG A 35 52.58 74.18 -0.32
CA ARG A 35 52.84 72.73 -0.36
C ARG A 35 52.38 72.07 0.95
N GLU A 36 52.69 72.66 2.09
CA GLU A 36 52.24 72.14 3.40
C GLU A 36 50.72 72.14 3.52
N HIS A 37 50.05 73.23 3.12
CA HIS A 37 48.60 73.28 3.10
C HIS A 37 47.99 72.21 2.18
N GLN A 38 48.56 72.01 0.98
CA GLN A 38 48.12 70.95 0.06
C GLN A 38 48.26 69.56 0.69
N TRP A 39 49.38 69.28 1.37
CA TRP A 39 49.56 68.00 2.07
C TRP A 39 48.55 67.81 3.19
N VAL A 40 48.26 68.84 3.97
CA VAL A 40 47.24 68.78 5.04
C VAL A 40 45.84 68.53 4.45
N SER A 41 45.49 69.21 3.35
CA SER A 41 44.19 69.01 2.67
C SER A 41 44.05 67.57 2.16
N LEU A 42 45.08 67.06 1.48
CA LEU A 42 45.11 65.68 0.97
C LEU A 42 45.04 64.66 2.10
N ALA A 43 45.71 64.91 3.22
CA ALA A 43 45.66 64.03 4.38
C ALA A 43 44.27 64.01 5.04
N GLN A 44 43.58 65.16 5.11
CA GLN A 44 42.22 65.24 5.62
C GLN A 44 41.21 64.54 4.70
N GLU A 45 41.33 64.73 3.39
CA GLU A 45 40.52 64.02 2.39
C GLU A 45 40.72 62.51 2.51
N ALA A 46 41.97 62.04 2.58
CA ALA A 46 42.27 60.62 2.77
C ALA A 46 41.68 60.05 4.07
N GLN A 47 41.73 60.81 5.18
CA GLN A 47 41.09 60.38 6.43
C GLN A 47 39.57 60.33 6.33
N GLN A 48 38.95 61.27 5.62
CA GLN A 48 37.51 61.27 5.40
C GLN A 48 37.09 60.06 4.54
N ASP A 49 37.84 59.74 3.50
CA ASP A 49 37.59 58.58 2.65
C ASP A 49 37.70 57.26 3.43
N ILE A 50 38.71 57.13 4.30
CA ILE A 50 38.85 55.97 5.19
C ILE A 50 37.63 55.83 6.11
N ARG A 51 37.20 56.92 6.77
CA ARG A 51 36.02 56.89 7.65
C ARG A 51 34.73 56.51 6.90
N LEU A 52 34.56 57.02 5.68
CA LEU A 52 33.40 56.66 4.84
C LEU A 52 33.45 55.19 4.41
N ALA A 53 34.65 54.68 4.10
CA ALA A 53 34.85 53.26 3.79
C ALA A 53 34.51 52.35 4.98
N ASP A 54 34.94 52.70 6.19
CA ASP A 54 34.63 51.95 7.42
C ASP A 54 33.12 51.92 7.70
N VAL A 55 32.44 53.07 7.58
CA VAL A 55 30.98 53.14 7.74
C VAL A 55 30.26 52.28 6.69
N ALA A 56 30.73 52.31 5.43
CA ALA A 56 30.18 51.48 4.37
C ALA A 56 30.41 49.98 4.63
N GLU A 57 31.56 49.61 5.19
CA GLU A 57 31.84 48.23 5.59
C GLU A 57 30.95 47.77 6.74
N HIS A 58 30.83 48.58 7.80
CA HIS A 58 29.94 48.29 8.92
C HIS A 58 28.48 48.15 8.47
N ALA A 59 28.01 48.99 7.55
CA ALA A 59 26.66 48.87 6.97
C ALA A 59 26.49 47.56 6.17
N LYS A 60 27.50 47.16 5.38
CA LYS A 60 27.50 45.87 4.65
C LYS A 60 27.48 44.69 5.61
N ASN A 61 28.29 44.71 6.67
CA ASN A 61 28.37 43.65 7.67
C ASN A 61 27.08 43.56 8.50
N ALA A 62 26.48 44.69 8.89
CA ALA A 62 25.18 44.71 9.53
C ALA A 62 24.07 44.12 8.65
N LYS A 63 24.07 44.44 7.34
CA LYS A 63 23.12 43.86 6.37
C LYS A 63 23.31 42.35 6.20
N ARG A 64 24.56 41.87 6.14
CA ARG A 64 24.88 40.43 6.10
C ARG A 64 24.41 39.71 7.37
N SER A 65 24.69 40.27 8.55
CA SER A 65 24.22 39.75 9.84
C SER A 65 22.69 39.65 9.91
N ARG A 66 21.95 40.66 9.46
CA ARG A 66 20.48 40.63 9.41
C ARG A 66 19.96 39.53 8.48
N ARG A 67 20.59 39.36 7.30
CA ARG A 67 20.24 38.29 6.36
C ARG A 67 20.51 36.91 6.92
N GLN A 68 21.63 36.73 7.63
CA GLN A 68 21.96 35.46 8.26
C GLN A 68 20.95 35.12 9.35
N ARG A 69 20.67 36.06 10.27
CA ARG A 69 19.64 35.86 11.30
C ARG A 69 18.25 35.55 10.74
N ALA A 70 17.88 36.17 9.62
CA ALA A 70 16.61 35.88 8.96
C ALA A 70 16.57 34.46 8.36
N LYS A 71 17.69 33.96 7.82
CA LYS A 71 17.81 32.57 7.35
C LYS A 71 17.76 31.59 8.51
N ASP A 72 18.55 31.84 9.56
CA ASP A 72 18.60 30.99 10.75
C ASP A 72 17.21 30.89 11.42
N ALA A 73 16.48 32.00 11.51
CA ALA A 73 15.11 32.03 12.01
C ALA A 73 14.13 31.22 11.13
N ALA A 74 14.28 31.30 9.80
CA ALA A 74 13.45 30.53 8.87
C ALA A 74 13.75 29.02 8.93
N GLU A 75 15.02 28.63 9.13
CA GLU A 75 15.42 27.24 9.31
C GLU A 75 14.93 26.69 10.66
N ALA A 76 15.04 27.48 11.74
CA ALA A 76 14.51 27.12 13.05
C ALA A 76 12.98 26.91 13.02
N ALA A 77 12.24 27.77 12.29
CA ALA A 77 10.80 27.61 12.11
C ALA A 77 10.45 26.30 11.36
N LYS A 78 11.17 25.97 10.29
CA LYS A 78 10.99 24.70 9.56
C LYS A 78 11.27 23.49 10.45
N LEU A 79 12.33 23.53 11.25
CA LEU A 79 12.64 22.45 12.20
C LEU A 79 11.53 22.30 13.24
N ALA A 80 11.02 23.41 13.79
CA ALA A 80 9.91 23.38 14.74
C ALA A 80 8.64 22.76 14.14
N ASP A 81 8.31 23.08 12.88
CA ASP A 81 7.18 22.49 12.18
C ASP A 81 7.37 20.98 11.93
N LEU A 82 8.58 20.55 11.56
CA LEU A 82 8.91 19.12 11.44
C LEU A 82 8.79 18.39 12.78
N TYR A 83 9.25 18.99 13.89
CA TYR A 83 9.08 18.41 15.23
C TYR A 83 7.61 18.32 15.64
N ARG A 84 6.80 19.34 15.35
CA ARG A 84 5.35 19.32 15.58
C ARG A 84 4.67 18.22 14.76
N ALA A 85 4.99 18.13 13.48
CA ALA A 85 4.49 17.08 12.60
C ALA A 85 4.88 15.69 13.10
N ALA A 86 6.16 15.47 13.44
CA ALA A 86 6.67 14.22 13.99
C ALA A 86 6.01 13.85 15.33
N LYS A 87 5.81 14.83 16.23
CA LYS A 87 5.12 14.61 17.52
C LYS A 87 3.66 14.21 17.30
N SER A 88 2.96 14.87 16.37
CA SER A 88 1.58 14.52 16.03
C SER A 88 1.46 13.14 15.38
N ALA A 89 2.40 12.76 14.52
CA ALA A 89 2.45 11.44 13.90
C ALA A 89 2.78 10.34 14.92
N GLY A 90 3.72 10.61 15.82
CA GLY A 90 4.10 9.70 16.91
C GLY A 90 2.95 9.47 17.89
N ALA A 91 2.19 10.52 18.25
CA ALA A 91 0.99 10.40 19.09
C ALA A 91 -0.05 9.49 18.41
N ARG A 92 -0.34 9.70 17.12
CA ARG A 92 -1.27 8.84 16.37
C ARG A 92 -0.78 7.39 16.27
N ALA A 93 0.53 7.18 16.12
CA ALA A 93 1.11 5.84 16.07
C ALA A 93 0.97 5.12 17.42
N ARG A 94 1.19 5.82 18.54
CA ARG A 94 0.99 5.28 19.90
C ARG A 94 -0.47 4.93 20.16
N VAL A 95 -1.39 5.84 19.85
CA VAL A 95 -2.84 5.60 19.98
C VAL A 95 -3.26 4.39 19.15
N ARG A 96 -2.80 4.29 17.90
CA ARG A 96 -3.07 3.09 17.07
C ARG A 96 -2.48 1.82 17.68
N ALA A 97 -1.26 1.87 18.18
CA ALA A 97 -0.62 0.71 18.81
C ALA A 97 -1.41 0.25 20.04
N GLU A 98 -1.87 1.17 20.88
CA GLU A 98 -2.72 0.88 22.04
C GLU A 98 -4.09 0.34 21.63
N MET A 99 -4.72 0.93 20.62
CA MET A 99 -5.97 0.41 20.03
C MET A 99 -5.78 -1.02 19.48
N TYR A 100 -4.67 -1.31 18.81
CA TYR A 100 -4.35 -2.66 18.33
C TYR A 100 -4.08 -3.66 19.45
N GLN A 101 -3.71 -3.20 20.64
CA GLN A 101 -3.50 -4.08 21.80
C GLN A 101 -4.77 -4.32 22.61
N SER A 102 -5.82 -3.51 22.40
CA SER A 102 -7.10 -3.61 23.11
C SER A 102 -7.76 -4.99 23.00
N ALA A 103 -8.51 -5.35 24.04
CA ALA A 103 -9.23 -6.61 24.11
C ALA A 103 -10.26 -6.77 22.98
N GLU A 104 -10.92 -5.67 22.59
CA GLU A 104 -11.91 -5.66 21.50
C GLU A 104 -11.27 -5.99 20.16
N MET A 105 -10.09 -5.44 19.87
CA MET A 105 -9.35 -5.76 18.64
C MET A 105 -8.79 -7.18 18.65
N ARG A 106 -8.49 -7.76 19.83
CA ARG A 106 -8.16 -9.19 19.95
C ARG A 106 -9.40 -10.05 19.66
N ALA A 107 -10.55 -9.73 20.23
CA ALA A 107 -11.81 -10.43 19.97
C ALA A 107 -12.18 -10.38 18.47
N LEU A 108 -12.08 -9.21 17.84
CA LEU A 108 -12.34 -9.05 16.40
C LEU A 108 -11.35 -9.85 15.53
N ARG A 109 -10.08 -9.95 15.95
CA ARG A 109 -9.10 -10.83 15.28
C ARG A 109 -9.47 -12.29 15.43
N LEU A 110 -9.91 -12.74 16.60
CA LEU A 110 -10.37 -14.12 16.83
C LEU A 110 -11.57 -14.45 15.92
N THR A 111 -12.56 -13.56 15.83
CA THR A 111 -13.71 -13.74 14.92
C THR A 111 -13.28 -13.79 13.46
N LYS A 112 -12.36 -12.90 13.03
CA LYS A 112 -11.81 -12.93 11.67
C LYS A 112 -11.05 -14.22 11.38
N MET A 113 -10.25 -14.70 12.33
CA MET A 113 -9.52 -15.97 12.18
C MET A 113 -10.47 -17.15 12.03
N ARG A 114 -11.54 -17.21 12.83
CA ARG A 114 -12.60 -18.22 12.65
C ARG A 114 -13.20 -18.17 11.24
N LYS A 115 -13.52 -16.96 10.75
CA LYS A 115 -14.06 -16.79 9.39
C LYS A 115 -13.07 -17.22 8.31
N ILE A 116 -11.79 -16.88 8.44
CA ILE A 116 -10.74 -17.27 7.49
C ILE A 116 -10.54 -18.78 7.51
N LEU A 117 -10.47 -19.38 8.71
CA LEU A 117 -10.34 -20.82 8.89
C LEU A 117 -11.50 -21.58 8.24
N LEU A 118 -12.74 -21.12 8.44
CA LEU A 118 -13.91 -21.71 7.78
C LEU A 118 -13.86 -21.51 6.26
N ALA A 119 -13.53 -20.30 5.80
CA ALA A 119 -13.46 -19.99 4.38
C ALA A 119 -12.36 -20.78 3.63
N ALA A 120 -11.25 -21.08 4.29
CA ALA A 120 -10.17 -21.89 3.74
C ALA A 120 -10.40 -23.40 3.92
N GLY A 121 -10.97 -23.81 5.06
CA GLY A 121 -11.21 -25.20 5.41
C GLY A 121 -12.34 -25.84 4.60
N LEU A 122 -13.43 -25.11 4.33
CA LEU A 122 -14.58 -25.61 3.58
C LEU A 122 -14.22 -26.08 2.16
N PRO A 123 -13.50 -25.31 1.32
CA PRO A 123 -13.08 -25.77 -0.01
C PRO A 123 -12.17 -27.00 0.04
N VAL A 124 -11.26 -27.07 1.02
CA VAL A 124 -10.35 -28.22 1.19
C VAL A 124 -11.15 -29.47 1.57
N LEU A 125 -12.10 -29.34 2.50
CA LEU A 125 -13.02 -30.43 2.84
C LEU A 125 -13.85 -30.87 1.64
N LEU A 126 -14.36 -29.94 0.84
CA LEU A 126 -15.10 -30.25 -0.39
C LEU A 126 -14.23 -30.98 -1.42
N ALA A 127 -12.97 -30.58 -1.58
CA ALA A 127 -12.04 -31.25 -2.48
C ALA A 127 -11.76 -32.70 -2.04
N PHE A 128 -11.50 -32.91 -0.74
CA PHE A 128 -11.30 -34.27 -0.21
C PHE A 128 -12.58 -35.11 -0.23
N ALA A 129 -13.74 -34.50 0.00
CA ALA A 129 -15.03 -35.14 -0.15
C ALA A 129 -15.21 -35.63 -1.59
N LEU A 130 -15.04 -34.76 -2.58
CA LEU A 130 -15.16 -35.14 -4.00
C LEU A 130 -14.17 -36.23 -4.40
N TRP A 131 -12.93 -36.17 -3.89
CA TRP A 131 -11.93 -37.21 -4.13
C TRP A 131 -12.28 -38.54 -3.46
N SER A 132 -12.86 -38.50 -2.26
CA SER A 132 -13.34 -39.69 -1.57
C SER A 132 -14.44 -40.39 -2.39
N THR A 133 -15.24 -39.64 -3.15
CA THR A 133 -16.45 -40.12 -3.84
C THR A 133 -16.14 -41.16 -4.87
N THR A 134 -15.01 -41.00 -5.55
CA THR A 134 -14.53 -41.99 -6.50
C THR A 134 -14.07 -43.28 -5.80
N GLY A 135 -13.52 -43.19 -4.59
CA GLY A 135 -12.98 -44.34 -3.87
C GLY A 135 -14.03 -45.22 -3.21
N VAL A 136 -15.01 -44.62 -2.52
CA VAL A 136 -16.11 -45.39 -1.91
C VAL A 136 -17.00 -46.00 -2.98
N GLN A 137 -17.25 -45.28 -4.08
CA GLN A 137 -18.03 -45.82 -5.19
C GLN A 137 -17.38 -47.08 -5.77
N ALA A 138 -16.06 -47.04 -6.03
CA ALA A 138 -15.32 -48.21 -6.50
C ALA A 138 -15.35 -49.36 -5.48
N GLY A 139 -15.21 -49.06 -4.19
CA GLY A 139 -15.27 -50.06 -3.12
C GLY A 139 -16.64 -50.72 -2.96
N VAL A 140 -17.73 -49.94 -2.97
CA VAL A 140 -19.10 -50.44 -2.87
C VAL A 140 -19.47 -51.26 -4.09
N ALA A 141 -19.12 -50.78 -5.30
CA ALA A 141 -19.34 -51.51 -6.54
C ALA A 141 -18.64 -52.87 -6.52
N ARG A 142 -17.40 -52.92 -6.02
CA ARG A 142 -16.65 -54.16 -5.86
C ARG A 142 -17.24 -55.09 -4.80
N LEU A 143 -17.62 -54.55 -3.63
CA LEU A 143 -18.14 -55.33 -2.51
C LEU A 143 -19.48 -56.01 -2.85
N LEU A 144 -20.33 -55.30 -3.59
CA LEU A 144 -21.64 -55.79 -4.02
C LEU A 144 -21.60 -56.46 -5.40
N ASN A 145 -20.40 -56.57 -6.00
CA ASN A 145 -20.17 -57.14 -7.33
C ASN A 145 -21.11 -56.55 -8.41
N LEU A 146 -21.24 -55.22 -8.42
CA LEU A 146 -22.12 -54.48 -9.33
C LEU A 146 -21.45 -54.32 -10.69
N ASN A 147 -22.18 -54.55 -11.77
CA ASN A 147 -21.67 -54.29 -13.11
C ASN A 147 -21.72 -52.79 -13.42
N GLU A 148 -20.73 -52.33 -14.18
CA GLU A 148 -20.73 -50.96 -14.70
C GLU A 148 -21.97 -50.71 -15.57
N GLY A 149 -22.70 -49.64 -15.27
CA GLY A 149 -23.92 -49.25 -16.00
C GLY A 149 -25.23 -49.72 -15.38
N ASP A 150 -25.20 -50.62 -14.38
CA ASP A 150 -26.41 -51.04 -13.69
C ASP A 150 -27.02 -49.88 -12.85
N PRO A 151 -28.35 -49.81 -12.66
CA PRO A 151 -28.97 -48.81 -11.78
C PRO A 151 -28.44 -48.84 -10.34
N SER A 152 -28.05 -50.03 -9.86
CA SER A 152 -27.40 -50.23 -8.56
C SER A 152 -26.01 -49.58 -8.51
N TRP A 153 -25.24 -49.59 -9.60
CA TRP A 153 -23.95 -48.90 -9.70
C TRP A 153 -24.12 -47.37 -9.57
N TRP A 154 -25.19 -46.82 -10.13
CA TRP A 154 -25.55 -45.40 -9.93
C TRP A 154 -25.98 -45.11 -8.49
N SER A 155 -26.67 -46.04 -7.82
CA SER A 155 -27.06 -45.85 -6.41
C SER A 155 -25.85 -45.83 -5.46
N ALA A 156 -24.74 -46.48 -5.82
CA ALA A 156 -23.48 -46.43 -5.06
C ALA A 156 -22.90 -45.00 -4.99
N TRP A 157 -23.16 -44.14 -5.98
CA TRP A 157 -22.80 -42.72 -5.92
C TRP A 157 -23.55 -41.93 -4.85
N GLY A 158 -24.71 -42.41 -4.40
CA GLY A 158 -25.50 -41.78 -3.33
C GLY A 158 -25.06 -42.15 -1.91
N VAL A 159 -24.37 -43.28 -1.75
CA VAL A 159 -23.92 -43.79 -0.44
C VAL A 159 -22.92 -42.83 0.20
N GLU A 160 -22.00 -42.31 -0.61
CA GLU A 160 -20.97 -41.40 -0.11
C GLU A 160 -21.50 -40.04 0.36
N PRO A 161 -22.25 -39.25 -0.43
CA PRO A 161 -22.77 -37.98 0.07
C PRO A 161 -23.67 -38.19 1.30
N GLY A 162 -24.33 -39.35 1.43
CA GLY A 162 -25.02 -39.76 2.65
C GLY A 162 -24.08 -39.89 3.86
N LEU A 163 -22.99 -40.65 3.73
CA LEU A 163 -21.98 -40.82 4.79
C LEU A 163 -21.31 -39.50 5.16
N ILE A 164 -20.90 -38.70 4.16
CA ILE A 164 -20.30 -37.38 4.38
C ILE A 164 -21.28 -36.45 5.09
N THR A 165 -22.56 -36.47 4.70
CA THR A 165 -23.60 -35.66 5.37
C THR A 165 -23.73 -36.05 6.83
N ILE A 166 -23.76 -37.35 7.16
CA ILE A 166 -23.85 -37.83 8.54
C ILE A 166 -22.63 -37.38 9.36
N VAL A 167 -21.42 -37.60 8.84
CA VAL A 167 -20.17 -37.21 9.52
C VAL A 167 -20.10 -35.69 9.69
N ALA A 168 -20.40 -34.92 8.64
CA ALA A 168 -20.43 -33.47 8.70
C ALA A 168 -21.48 -32.96 9.71
N LEU A 169 -22.66 -33.59 9.78
CA LEU A 169 -23.71 -33.23 10.72
C LEU A 169 -23.28 -33.48 12.17
N ILE A 170 -22.56 -34.58 12.44
CA ILE A 170 -21.97 -34.85 13.77
C ILE A 170 -20.94 -33.77 14.14
N ILE A 171 -20.01 -33.46 13.23
CA ILE A 171 -18.95 -32.45 13.45
C ILE A 171 -19.56 -31.06 13.67
N ILE A 172 -20.49 -30.64 12.81
CA ILE A 172 -21.18 -29.34 12.91
C ILE A 172 -22.01 -29.29 14.19
N GLY A 173 -22.79 -30.34 14.49
CA GLY A 173 -23.61 -30.41 15.69
C GLY A 173 -22.77 -30.25 16.96
N ARG A 174 -21.62 -30.92 17.02
CA ARG A 174 -20.63 -30.74 18.09
C ARG A 174 -20.11 -29.32 18.18
N ALA A 175 -19.70 -28.72 17.07
CA ALA A 175 -19.20 -27.35 17.05
C ALA A 175 -20.27 -26.34 17.54
N VAL A 176 -21.53 -26.54 17.15
CA VAL A 176 -22.67 -25.71 17.58
C VAL A 176 -22.97 -25.88 19.07
N LEU A 177 -23.00 -27.12 19.57
CA LEU A 177 -23.16 -27.41 21.00
C LEU A 177 -22.06 -26.75 21.83
N ARG A 178 -20.81 -26.82 21.35
CA ARG A 178 -19.65 -26.26 22.05
C ARG A 178 -19.61 -24.75 22.04
N THR A 179 -19.99 -24.12 20.94
CA THR A 179 -20.12 -22.65 20.85
C THR A 179 -21.27 -22.11 21.72
N SER A 180 -22.25 -22.96 22.04
CA SER A 180 -23.34 -22.66 22.99
C SER A 180 -22.94 -22.85 24.46
N GLY A 181 -21.67 -23.17 24.74
CA GLY A 181 -21.16 -23.42 26.10
C GLY A 181 -21.43 -24.83 26.63
N GLY A 182 -21.96 -25.74 25.80
CA GLY A 182 -22.10 -27.14 26.16
C GLY A 182 -20.77 -27.89 26.06
N ASP A 183 -20.51 -28.77 27.03
CA ASP A 183 -19.45 -29.76 26.86
C ASP A 183 -20.03 -31.00 26.19
N THR A 184 -19.37 -31.50 25.15
CA THR A 184 -19.83 -32.72 24.48
C THR A 184 -19.38 -33.92 25.29
N ASP A 185 -20.35 -34.74 25.70
CA ASP A 185 -20.10 -35.98 26.44
C ASP A 185 -19.17 -36.91 25.64
N LYS A 186 -18.39 -37.75 26.33
CA LYS A 186 -17.43 -38.71 25.73
C LYS A 186 -18.07 -39.65 24.70
N ARG A 187 -19.39 -39.82 24.79
CA ARG A 187 -20.20 -40.60 23.84
C ARG A 187 -20.15 -40.01 22.42
N ALA A 188 -20.09 -38.69 22.29
CA ALA A 188 -19.96 -38.02 21.00
C ALA A 188 -18.58 -38.28 20.37
N ASP A 189 -17.52 -38.27 21.17
CA ASP A 189 -16.17 -38.63 20.72
C ASP A 189 -16.13 -40.07 20.19
N ILE A 190 -16.75 -41.01 20.91
CA ILE A 190 -16.80 -42.42 20.50
C ILE A 190 -17.59 -42.58 19.19
N ALA A 191 -18.73 -41.90 19.04
CA ALA A 191 -19.54 -41.93 17.82
C ALA A 191 -18.77 -41.35 16.61
N GLU A 192 -18.01 -40.28 16.81
CA GLU A 192 -17.13 -39.70 15.79
C GLU A 192 -16.01 -40.67 15.38
N TRP A 193 -15.29 -41.22 16.35
CA TRP A 193 -14.21 -42.17 16.09
C TRP A 193 -14.69 -43.46 15.42
N THR A 194 -15.86 -43.96 15.81
CA THR A 194 -16.47 -45.13 15.16
C THR A 194 -16.89 -44.82 13.73
N ALA A 195 -17.53 -43.68 13.47
CA ALA A 195 -17.88 -43.27 12.10
C ALA A 195 -16.64 -43.11 11.20
N LEU A 196 -15.57 -42.48 11.73
CA LEU A 196 -14.30 -42.31 11.01
C LEU A 196 -13.62 -43.65 10.73
N THR A 197 -13.60 -44.55 11.72
CA THR A 197 -12.99 -45.87 11.58
C THR A 197 -13.74 -46.73 10.56
N VAL A 198 -15.08 -46.69 10.57
CA VAL A 198 -15.91 -47.39 9.59
C VAL A 198 -15.68 -46.84 8.18
N SER A 199 -15.64 -45.51 8.03
CA SER A 199 -15.34 -44.87 6.73
C SER A 199 -13.95 -45.25 6.20
N LEU A 200 -12.94 -45.22 7.06
CA LEU A 200 -11.58 -45.62 6.70
C LEU A 200 -11.50 -47.11 6.34
N ALA A 201 -12.13 -47.98 7.12
CA ALA A 201 -12.17 -49.41 6.85
C ALA A 201 -12.80 -49.71 5.49
N LEU A 202 -13.96 -49.11 5.19
CA LEU A 202 -14.64 -49.28 3.90
C LEU A 202 -13.75 -48.87 2.72
N ASN A 203 -12.97 -47.80 2.88
CA ASN A 203 -12.10 -47.30 1.82
C ASN A 203 -10.85 -48.18 1.61
N ILE A 204 -10.27 -48.70 2.70
CA ILE A 204 -9.18 -49.69 2.63
C ILE A 204 -9.67 -50.97 1.94
N PHE A 205 -10.87 -51.44 2.28
CA PHE A 205 -11.46 -52.64 1.67
C PHE A 205 -11.72 -52.46 0.17
N GLY A 206 -12.12 -51.26 -0.28
CA GLY A 206 -12.34 -50.99 -1.70
C GLY A 206 -11.07 -51.10 -2.56
N GLY A 207 -9.95 -50.60 -2.04
CA GLY A 207 -8.65 -50.63 -2.71
C GLY A 207 -7.86 -51.93 -2.58
N TRP A 208 -8.34 -52.89 -1.79
CA TRP A 208 -7.61 -54.13 -1.52
C TRP A 208 -7.85 -55.18 -2.60
N ASP A 209 -6.86 -55.40 -3.47
CA ASP A 209 -6.86 -56.47 -4.48
C ASP A 209 -6.02 -57.70 -4.11
N GLY A 210 -5.40 -57.70 -2.93
CA GLY A 210 -4.58 -58.79 -2.41
C GLY A 210 -3.12 -58.67 -2.86
N GLY A 211 -2.22 -58.41 -1.92
CA GLY A 211 -0.77 -58.31 -2.15
C GLY A 211 -0.16 -57.00 -1.67
N TRP A 212 1.15 -56.84 -1.75
CA TRP A 212 1.84 -55.61 -1.32
C TRP A 212 1.59 -54.41 -2.25
N ALA A 213 1.29 -54.65 -3.53
CA ALA A 213 0.84 -53.60 -4.45
C ALA A 213 -0.55 -53.06 -4.08
N ALA A 214 -1.43 -53.93 -3.55
CA ALA A 214 -2.75 -53.58 -3.01
C ALA A 214 -2.66 -52.53 -1.90
N LEU A 215 -1.61 -52.62 -1.08
CA LEU A 215 -1.39 -51.69 0.02
C LEU A 215 -1.17 -50.26 -0.50
N GLY A 216 -0.43 -50.09 -1.61
CA GLY A 216 -0.26 -48.79 -2.25
C GLY A 216 -1.57 -48.22 -2.78
N GLY A 217 -2.39 -49.06 -3.42
CA GLY A 217 -3.73 -48.67 -3.90
C GLY A 217 -4.68 -48.30 -2.78
N ALA A 218 -4.71 -49.11 -1.71
CA ALA A 218 -5.52 -48.86 -0.51
C ALA A 218 -5.09 -47.59 0.23
N VAL A 219 -3.79 -47.30 0.32
CA VAL A 219 -3.26 -46.06 0.92
C VAL A 219 -3.64 -44.84 0.06
N ALA A 220 -3.47 -44.92 -1.25
CA ALA A 220 -3.83 -43.84 -2.17
C ALA A 220 -5.33 -43.52 -2.12
N HIS A 221 -6.18 -44.55 -2.01
CA HIS A 221 -7.63 -44.38 -1.85
C HIS A 221 -7.98 -43.80 -0.47
N SER A 222 -7.32 -44.27 0.59
CA SER A 222 -7.54 -43.80 1.96
C SER A 222 -7.12 -42.36 2.20
N LEU A 223 -6.32 -41.77 1.30
CA LEU A 223 -5.82 -40.41 1.43
C LEU A 223 -6.94 -39.36 1.44
N GLY A 224 -8.06 -39.60 0.73
CA GLY A 224 -9.22 -38.72 0.73
C GLY A 224 -9.87 -38.57 2.11
N PRO A 225 -10.40 -39.66 2.70
CA PRO A 225 -10.98 -39.62 4.05
C PRO A 225 -9.99 -39.22 5.14
N LEU A 226 -8.73 -39.65 5.05
CA LEU A 226 -7.70 -39.21 5.99
C LEU A 226 -7.44 -37.70 5.89
N GLY A 227 -7.39 -37.16 4.68
CA GLY A 227 -7.26 -35.73 4.42
C GLY A 227 -8.46 -34.93 4.93
N ALA A 228 -9.68 -35.43 4.69
CA ALA A 228 -10.92 -34.82 5.19
C ALA A 228 -10.98 -34.82 6.73
N ALA A 229 -10.73 -35.98 7.35
CA ALA A 229 -10.72 -36.15 8.80
C ALA A 229 -9.64 -35.27 9.45
N GLY A 230 -8.42 -35.27 8.88
CA GLY A 230 -7.33 -34.41 9.34
C GLY A 230 -7.67 -32.92 9.24
N THR A 231 -8.27 -32.50 8.12
CA THR A 231 -8.69 -31.10 7.93
C THR A 231 -9.78 -30.70 8.94
N ALA A 232 -10.80 -31.53 9.12
CA ALA A 232 -11.87 -31.29 10.09
C ALA A 232 -11.33 -31.24 11.53
N PHE A 233 -10.44 -32.17 11.89
CA PHE A 233 -9.75 -32.18 13.18
C PHE A 233 -8.96 -30.89 13.41
N LEU A 234 -8.19 -30.44 12.41
CA LEU A 234 -7.44 -29.18 12.50
C LEU A 234 -8.36 -27.98 12.69
N ILE A 235 -9.48 -27.91 11.96
CA ILE A 235 -10.48 -26.85 12.14
C ILE A 235 -11.01 -26.84 13.58
N GLY A 236 -11.40 -28.00 14.11
CA GLY A 236 -11.89 -28.13 15.48
C GLY A 236 -10.83 -27.80 16.53
N LEU A 237 -9.57 -28.16 16.29
CA LEU A 237 -8.43 -27.83 17.14
C LEU A 237 -8.20 -26.32 17.19
N PHE A 238 -8.13 -25.66 16.03
CA PHE A 238 -7.96 -24.21 15.95
C PHE A 238 -9.14 -23.47 16.56
N ASP A 239 -10.38 -23.93 16.34
CA ASP A 239 -11.55 -23.32 16.98
C ASP A 239 -11.50 -23.49 18.51
N THR A 240 -11.00 -24.62 19.02
CA THR A 240 -10.77 -24.83 20.46
C THR A 240 -9.74 -23.84 21.00
N TYR A 241 -8.63 -23.63 20.29
CA TYR A 241 -7.63 -22.63 20.70
C TYR A 241 -8.19 -21.20 20.66
N ILE A 242 -8.99 -20.87 19.64
CA ILE A 242 -9.66 -19.58 19.53
C ILE A 242 -10.68 -19.38 20.66
N ALA A 243 -11.46 -20.41 21.02
CA ALA A 243 -12.45 -20.35 22.10
C ALA A 243 -11.80 -20.26 23.49
N ARG A 244 -10.64 -20.90 23.70
CA ARG A 244 -9.86 -20.81 24.94
C ARG A 244 -9.03 -19.54 25.04
N ALA A 245 -8.74 -18.87 23.92
CA ALA A 245 -8.05 -17.60 23.95
C ALA A 245 -8.97 -16.56 24.61
N ASP A 246 -8.67 -16.19 25.85
CA ASP A 246 -9.37 -15.11 26.53
C ASP A 246 -8.85 -13.76 25.98
N PRO A 247 -9.62 -13.04 25.15
CA PRO A 247 -9.17 -11.77 24.60
C PRO A 247 -9.07 -10.68 25.68
N TRP A 248 -9.67 -10.91 26.85
CA TRP A 248 -9.72 -9.96 27.97
C TRP A 248 -8.59 -10.17 28.98
N ALA A 249 -7.93 -11.33 28.99
CA ALA A 249 -6.82 -11.62 29.90
C ALA A 249 -5.68 -10.62 29.72
N GLY A 250 -5.50 -9.74 30.72
CA GLY A 250 -4.41 -8.77 30.79
C GLY A 250 -4.46 -7.63 29.74
N ALA A 251 -5.56 -7.47 29.01
CA ALA A 251 -5.73 -6.41 28.03
C ALA A 251 -6.67 -5.32 28.58
N LYS A 252 -6.29 -4.04 28.42
CA LYS A 252 -7.17 -2.91 28.73
C LYS A 252 -8.35 -2.89 27.77
N ARG A 253 -9.56 -2.56 28.27
CA ARG A 253 -10.72 -2.32 27.40
C ARG A 253 -10.56 -1.00 26.67
N LEU A 254 -11.24 -0.83 25.55
CA LEU A 254 -11.16 0.42 24.79
C LEU A 254 -11.72 1.59 25.61
N ALA A 255 -12.73 1.32 26.44
CA ALA A 255 -13.28 2.26 27.42
C ALA A 255 -12.26 2.67 28.51
N ASP A 256 -11.38 1.77 28.93
CA ASP A 256 -10.38 2.04 29.97
C ASP A 256 -9.16 2.81 29.45
N LEU A 257 -9.00 2.90 28.12
CA LEU A 257 -7.90 3.64 27.52
C LEU A 257 -8.09 5.16 27.61
N GLY A 258 -9.21 5.63 28.17
CA GLY A 258 -9.42 7.05 28.44
C GLY A 258 -9.29 7.90 27.17
N PHE A 259 -9.64 7.30 26.02
CA PHE A 259 -9.89 8.07 24.81
C PHE A 259 -11.20 8.82 25.04
N ASP A 260 -11.14 9.85 25.88
CA ASP A 260 -12.01 11.00 25.76
C ASP A 260 -11.70 11.57 24.39
N VAL A 261 -12.27 10.95 23.37
CA VAL A 261 -12.54 11.62 22.12
C VAL A 261 -13.47 12.72 22.58
N GLU A 262 -12.91 13.89 22.91
CA GLU A 262 -13.54 15.16 22.64
C GLU A 262 -13.93 15.06 21.16
N LEU A 263 -15.10 14.44 20.94
CA LEU A 263 -15.91 14.68 19.78
C LEU A 263 -16.08 16.17 19.89
N ASP A 264 -15.24 16.91 19.16
CA ASP A 264 -15.35 18.34 18.98
C ASP A 264 -16.76 18.60 18.47
N THR A 265 -17.72 18.70 19.40
CA THR A 265 -19.07 19.15 19.19
C THR A 265 -19.09 20.63 18.79
N HIS A 266 -17.91 21.27 18.75
CA HIS A 266 -17.64 22.58 18.20
C HIS A 266 -17.91 22.74 16.69
N SER A 267 -18.43 21.74 15.99
CA SER A 267 -19.00 21.90 14.64
C SER A 267 -20.53 21.81 14.56
N ALA A 268 -21.24 21.76 15.69
CA ALA A 268 -22.71 21.88 15.73
C ALA A 268 -23.20 23.30 16.07
N GLU A 269 -22.30 24.29 16.20
CA GLU A 269 -22.72 25.68 16.38
C GLU A 269 -22.92 26.33 15.00
N SER A 270 -24.19 26.57 14.68
CA SER A 270 -24.66 27.43 13.59
C SER A 270 -24.63 26.86 12.16
N THR A 271 -25.37 25.77 11.93
CA THR A 271 -26.18 25.76 10.69
C THR A 271 -27.47 26.49 11.03
N PRO A 272 -27.79 27.65 10.42
CA PRO A 272 -29.04 28.34 10.71
C PRO A 272 -30.19 27.38 10.46
N ALA A 273 -31.07 27.26 11.45
CA ALA A 273 -32.28 26.47 11.37
C ALA A 273 -33.01 26.84 10.08
N LEU A 274 -32.97 25.94 9.10
CA LEU A 274 -33.95 25.92 8.02
C LEU A 274 -35.25 25.54 8.70
N GLU A 275 -36.02 26.57 9.03
CA GLU A 275 -37.40 26.50 9.50
C GLU A 275 -38.19 25.71 8.45
N LEU A 276 -38.30 24.40 8.66
CA LEU A 276 -39.19 23.55 7.88
C LEU A 276 -40.63 23.95 8.25
N PRO A 277 -41.50 24.19 7.26
CA PRO A 277 -42.88 24.57 7.53
C PRO A 277 -43.59 23.47 8.35
N PRO A 278 -44.59 23.83 9.16
CA PRO A 278 -45.28 22.89 10.02
C PRO A 278 -45.92 21.79 9.17
N VAL A 279 -45.41 20.57 9.33
CA VAL A 279 -46.05 19.37 8.82
C VAL A 279 -47.37 19.25 9.57
N SER A 280 -48.45 19.67 8.90
CA SER A 280 -49.80 19.47 9.37
C SER A 280 -50.01 17.99 9.64
N GLN A 281 -50.53 17.72 10.83
CA GLN A 281 -50.93 16.41 11.33
C GLN A 281 -51.81 15.70 10.29
N LEU A 282 -51.24 14.73 9.57
CA LEU A 282 -52.01 13.75 8.82
C LEU A 282 -52.24 12.56 9.75
N GLY A 283 -53.51 12.38 10.09
CA GLY A 283 -54.01 11.38 11.01
C GLY A 283 -53.53 9.97 10.65
N TYR A 284 -53.01 9.29 11.66
CA TYR A 284 -52.69 7.88 11.61
C TYR A 284 -54.00 7.10 11.80
N ALA A 285 -54.54 6.57 10.71
CA ALA A 285 -55.51 5.47 10.78
C ALA A 285 -54.74 4.16 10.52
N PRO A 286 -54.81 3.16 11.42
CA PRO A 286 -54.15 1.88 11.19
C PRO A 286 -55.00 1.05 10.21
N SER A 287 -54.52 0.86 8.98
CA SER A 287 -55.08 -0.11 8.05
C SER A 287 -54.20 -1.35 7.99
N ALA A 288 -54.81 -2.47 8.38
CA ALA A 288 -54.23 -3.80 8.32
C ALA A 288 -53.98 -4.27 6.88
N ALA A 289 -52.97 -5.13 6.76
CA ALA A 289 -52.80 -6.21 5.79
C ALA A 289 -53.07 -5.92 4.30
N GLN A 290 -52.01 -5.95 3.49
CA GLN A 290 -52.00 -6.78 2.28
C GLN A 290 -50.60 -7.00 1.71
N THR A 291 -50.38 -8.27 1.37
CA THR A 291 -49.31 -8.89 0.59
C THR A 291 -49.33 -8.50 -0.89
N ALA A 292 -48.17 -8.74 -1.53
CA ALA A 292 -47.92 -8.99 -2.96
C ALA A 292 -47.34 -7.84 -3.79
N THR A 293 -46.05 -8.02 -4.12
CA THR A 293 -45.45 -8.09 -5.46
C THR A 293 -46.01 -7.20 -6.58
N VAL A 294 -45.16 -6.34 -7.16
CA VAL A 294 -44.74 -6.33 -8.59
C VAL A 294 -43.87 -5.08 -8.87
N GLU A 295 -42.70 -5.38 -9.42
CA GLU A 295 -41.94 -4.73 -10.48
C GLU A 295 -42.33 -3.33 -11.03
N SER A 296 -41.27 -2.58 -11.33
CA SER A 296 -41.10 -1.65 -12.47
C SER A 296 -41.07 -0.14 -12.19
N SER A 297 -39.86 0.41 -12.41
CA SER A 297 -39.60 1.61 -13.24
C SER A 297 -40.44 2.87 -12.99
N VAL A 298 -39.87 3.90 -12.33
CA VAL A 298 -40.11 5.31 -12.72
C VAL A 298 -38.88 6.21 -12.43
N ALA A 299 -38.43 6.83 -13.51
CA ALA A 299 -37.83 8.16 -13.69
C ALA A 299 -37.36 8.99 -12.48
N ARG A 300 -36.08 9.36 -12.55
CA ARG A 300 -35.40 10.40 -11.78
C ARG A 300 -35.82 11.79 -12.31
N PRO A 301 -36.48 12.66 -11.53
CA PRO A 301 -36.80 14.01 -11.98
C PRO A 301 -35.54 14.89 -11.98
N ARG A 302 -35.27 15.52 -13.12
CA ARG A 302 -34.37 16.67 -13.28
C ARG A 302 -34.99 17.86 -12.52
N GLY A 303 -34.37 18.24 -11.40
CA GLY A 303 -34.67 19.46 -10.66
C GLY A 303 -33.61 20.53 -10.93
N ALA A 304 -34.07 21.71 -11.33
CA ALA A 304 -33.30 22.84 -11.81
C ALA A 304 -32.22 23.37 -10.84
N GLU A 305 -31.01 23.53 -11.35
CA GLU A 305 -29.87 24.12 -10.65
C GLU A 305 -29.97 25.67 -10.71
N LYS A 306 -30.20 26.30 -9.55
CA LYS A 306 -30.14 27.77 -9.39
C LYS A 306 -28.67 28.25 -9.37
N PRO A 307 -28.38 29.46 -9.89
CA PRO A 307 -27.02 29.97 -10.04
C PRO A 307 -26.41 30.30 -8.68
N ARG A 308 -25.41 29.53 -8.26
CA ARG A 308 -24.64 29.78 -7.03
C ARG A 308 -23.55 30.82 -7.33
N LYS A 309 -23.69 32.02 -6.74
CA LYS A 309 -22.66 33.06 -6.74
C LYS A 309 -21.37 32.52 -6.09
N GLN A 310 -20.27 32.55 -6.84
CA GLN A 310 -18.93 32.21 -6.36
C GLN A 310 -18.40 33.30 -5.42
N PRO A 311 -17.86 32.94 -4.23
CA PRO A 311 -17.04 33.86 -3.44
C PRO A 311 -15.63 34.01 -4.03
N PRO A 312 -14.94 35.14 -3.79
CA PRO A 312 -13.70 35.50 -4.45
C PRO A 312 -12.56 34.50 -4.17
N SER A 313 -12.00 33.98 -5.25
CA SER A 313 -10.87 33.06 -5.25
C SER A 313 -9.59 33.78 -4.82
N LYS A 314 -8.93 33.23 -3.80
CA LYS A 314 -7.53 33.52 -3.47
C LYS A 314 -6.65 33.15 -4.68
N PRO A 315 -5.55 33.88 -4.95
CA PRO A 315 -4.69 33.63 -6.10
C PRO A 315 -4.02 32.25 -5.99
N ARG A 316 -4.60 31.29 -6.71
CA ARG A 316 -4.07 29.95 -6.94
C ARG A 316 -2.91 30.08 -7.93
N ALA A 317 -1.71 29.77 -7.47
CA ALA A 317 -0.54 29.63 -8.33
C ALA A 317 -0.89 28.70 -9.50
N LYS A 318 -0.76 29.22 -10.72
CA LYS A 318 -1.05 28.51 -11.96
C LYS A 318 -0.09 27.32 -12.07
N ALA A 319 -0.60 26.13 -11.80
CA ALA A 319 0.00 24.91 -12.30
C ALA A 319 -0.11 24.97 -13.83
N ALA A 320 1.04 24.93 -14.50
CA ALA A 320 1.15 24.93 -15.94
C ALA A 320 0.40 23.72 -16.51
N THR A 321 -0.64 23.99 -17.30
CA THR A 321 -1.21 23.06 -18.26
C THR A 321 -0.11 22.73 -19.26
N GLN A 322 0.44 21.52 -19.19
CA GLN A 322 1.27 20.97 -20.26
C GLN A 322 0.35 20.63 -21.42
N THR A 323 0.35 21.52 -22.40
CA THR A 323 -0.21 21.28 -23.72
C THR A 323 0.60 20.18 -24.39
N SER A 324 -0.08 19.09 -24.75
CA SER A 324 0.45 18.00 -25.56
C SER A 324 0.72 18.50 -26.98
N THR A 325 1.85 19.17 -27.20
CA THR A 325 2.41 19.34 -28.53
C THR A 325 3.16 18.06 -28.90
N SER A 326 2.45 17.23 -29.65
CA SER A 326 2.99 16.27 -30.61
C SER A 326 4.09 16.94 -31.45
N GLY A 327 5.27 16.34 -31.47
CA GLY A 327 6.35 16.72 -32.37
C GLY A 327 7.68 16.92 -31.63
N TYR A 328 8.63 16.03 -31.93
CA TYR A 328 10.05 16.09 -31.58
C TYR A 328 10.49 15.40 -30.27
N ALA A 329 10.76 14.09 -30.37
CA ALA A 329 11.77 13.44 -29.55
C ALA A 329 13.15 13.88 -30.05
N PRO A 330 14.05 14.32 -29.16
CA PRO A 330 15.07 13.39 -28.71
C PRO A 330 15.45 13.67 -27.24
N ASP A 331 14.87 12.92 -26.32
CA ASP A 331 15.54 12.44 -25.11
C ASP A 331 14.51 11.68 -24.27
N GLY A 332 14.71 10.36 -24.15
CA GLY A 332 13.75 9.46 -23.53
C GLY A 332 13.33 9.89 -22.13
N ASP A 333 12.05 9.67 -21.82
CA ASP A 333 11.43 9.92 -20.51
C ASP A 333 12.37 9.46 -19.37
N PRO A 334 12.88 10.37 -18.53
CA PRO A 334 13.81 10.01 -17.46
C PRO A 334 13.17 9.03 -16.46
N GLY A 335 11.84 9.03 -16.32
CA GLY A 335 11.12 8.05 -15.53
C GLY A 335 11.15 6.63 -16.12
N ALA A 336 11.13 6.52 -17.45
CA ALA A 336 11.26 5.23 -18.14
C ALA A 336 12.68 4.67 -18.02
N LYS A 337 13.71 5.52 -18.25
CA LYS A 337 15.12 5.14 -18.08
C LYS A 337 15.43 4.69 -16.65
N ALA A 338 14.90 5.39 -15.65
CA ALA A 338 15.06 5.03 -14.24
C ALA A 338 14.41 3.68 -13.90
N ALA A 339 13.22 3.39 -14.44
CA ALA A 339 12.55 2.11 -14.20
C ALA A 339 13.25 0.94 -14.90
N GLU A 340 13.77 1.17 -16.11
CA GLU A 340 14.52 0.18 -16.87
C GLU A 340 15.87 -0.16 -16.21
N ALA A 341 16.59 0.84 -15.69
CA ALA A 341 17.80 0.62 -14.90
C ALA A 341 17.56 -0.24 -13.63
N VAL A 342 16.40 -0.09 -12.98
CA VAL A 342 16.03 -0.96 -11.83
C VAL A 342 15.70 -2.38 -12.31
N ARG A 343 14.94 -2.51 -13.41
CA ARG A 343 14.56 -3.82 -13.97
C ARG A 343 15.77 -4.63 -14.43
N ASN A 344 16.74 -3.98 -15.05
CA ASN A 344 17.96 -4.62 -15.56
C ASN A 344 19.00 -4.88 -14.45
N GLY A 345 18.73 -4.44 -13.21
CA GLY A 345 19.67 -4.58 -12.09
C GLY A 345 20.85 -3.61 -12.13
N GLU A 346 20.84 -2.60 -13.01
CA GLU A 346 21.88 -1.57 -13.09
C GLU A 346 21.83 -0.62 -11.89
N ALA A 347 20.65 -0.41 -11.31
CA ALA A 347 20.46 0.36 -10.09
C ALA A 347 20.17 -0.55 -8.89
N GLU A 348 21.03 -0.48 -7.87
CA GLU A 348 20.93 -1.27 -6.63
C GLU A 348 19.61 -1.02 -5.84
N SER A 349 18.96 0.12 -6.06
CA SER A 349 17.64 0.41 -5.48
C SER A 349 16.86 1.47 -6.28
N ILE A 350 15.53 1.47 -6.11
CA ILE A 350 14.61 2.48 -6.67
C ILE A 350 15.04 3.90 -6.29
N ARG A 351 15.56 4.09 -5.07
CA ARG A 351 16.05 5.39 -4.59
C ARG A 351 17.27 5.87 -5.36
N LYS A 352 18.24 4.99 -5.62
CA LYS A 352 19.44 5.33 -6.41
C LYS A 352 19.07 5.67 -7.86
N ALA A 353 18.17 4.91 -8.48
CA ALA A 353 17.67 5.23 -9.81
C ALA A 353 16.93 6.58 -9.84
N ALA A 354 16.05 6.84 -8.86
CA ALA A 354 15.35 8.11 -8.74
C ALA A 354 16.31 9.30 -8.64
N GLN A 355 17.38 9.17 -7.83
CA GLN A 355 18.39 10.21 -7.67
C GLN A 355 19.26 10.39 -8.93
N GLN A 356 19.67 9.30 -9.59
CA GLN A 356 20.50 9.34 -10.80
C GLN A 356 19.80 10.01 -11.98
N TYR A 357 18.49 9.77 -12.13
CA TYR A 357 17.70 10.28 -13.25
C TYR A 357 16.85 11.51 -12.91
N GLY A 358 16.99 12.07 -11.69
CA GLY A 358 16.30 13.30 -11.29
C GLY A 358 14.77 13.17 -11.20
N VAL A 359 14.26 11.99 -10.87
CA VAL A 359 12.81 11.69 -10.78
C VAL A 359 12.41 11.26 -9.37
N SER A 360 11.12 11.32 -9.04
CA SER A 360 10.65 10.86 -7.71
C SER A 360 10.60 9.33 -7.62
N GLU A 361 10.82 8.74 -6.42
CA GLU A 361 10.67 7.29 -6.22
C GLU A 361 9.28 6.76 -6.64
N GLY A 362 8.24 7.59 -6.49
CA GLY A 362 6.88 7.26 -6.91
C GLY A 362 6.74 7.11 -8.42
N THR A 363 7.41 7.99 -9.19
CA THR A 363 7.46 7.92 -10.66
C THR A 363 8.10 6.62 -11.12
N VAL A 364 9.23 6.23 -10.50
CA VAL A 364 9.93 4.98 -10.82
C VAL A 364 9.07 3.76 -10.49
N ARG A 365 8.43 3.71 -9.32
CA ARG A 365 7.51 2.60 -8.95
C ARG A 365 6.33 2.46 -9.90
N ASN A 366 5.72 3.58 -10.29
CA ASN A 366 4.57 3.55 -11.18
C ASN A 366 4.96 3.06 -12.58
N ARG A 367 6.14 3.46 -13.08
CA ARG A 367 6.70 2.96 -14.34
C ARG A 367 7.09 1.48 -14.28
N LEU A 368 7.67 1.03 -13.16
CA LEU A 368 7.99 -0.38 -12.97
C LEU A 368 6.72 -1.25 -13.04
N LYS A 369 5.63 -0.80 -12.39
CA LYS A 369 4.32 -1.47 -12.43
C LYS A 369 3.71 -1.50 -13.83
N SER A 370 3.84 -0.42 -14.61
CA SER A 370 3.33 -0.43 -15.99
C SER A 370 4.11 -1.42 -16.85
N ILE A 371 5.43 -1.49 -16.70
CA ILE A 371 6.27 -2.45 -17.44
C ILE A 371 5.94 -3.90 -17.07
N GLU A 372 5.67 -4.18 -15.79
CA GLU A 372 5.25 -5.52 -15.33
C GLU A 372 3.86 -5.91 -15.86
N ALA A 373 2.92 -4.95 -15.90
CA ALA A 373 1.60 -5.16 -16.48
C ALA A 373 1.66 -5.42 -18.00
N ASP A 374 2.51 -4.68 -18.73
CA ASP A 374 2.70 -4.86 -20.17
C ASP A 374 3.42 -6.19 -20.47
N GLY A 375 4.38 -6.58 -19.64
CA GLY A 375 5.08 -7.87 -19.74
C GLY A 375 4.17 -9.07 -19.51
N ALA A 376 3.18 -8.96 -18.61
CA ALA A 376 2.19 -10.01 -18.38
C ALA A 376 1.26 -10.21 -19.59
N GLN A 377 1.01 -9.17 -20.41
CA GLN A 377 0.21 -9.28 -21.64
C GLN A 377 1.00 -9.84 -22.83
N GLN A 378 2.33 -9.75 -22.81
CA GLN A 378 3.21 -10.27 -23.86
C GLN A 378 3.79 -11.66 -23.55
N ALA A 379 3.38 -12.30 -22.45
CA ALA A 379 3.72 -13.70 -22.22
C ALA A 379 3.26 -14.51 -23.45
N PRO A 380 4.18 -15.22 -24.14
CA PRO A 380 3.88 -15.86 -25.40
C PRO A 380 2.71 -16.82 -25.18
N LEU A 381 1.63 -16.62 -25.96
CA LEU A 381 0.59 -17.63 -26.15
C LEU A 381 1.31 -18.95 -26.37
N ALA A 382 1.16 -19.85 -25.39
CA ALA A 382 1.80 -21.15 -25.39
C ALA A 382 1.65 -21.76 -26.79
N ALA A 383 2.78 -22.15 -27.38
CA ALA A 383 2.81 -22.77 -28.69
C ALA A 383 1.72 -23.87 -28.76
N PRO A 384 0.97 -23.97 -29.87
CA PRO A 384 -0.08 -24.97 -30.00
C PRO A 384 0.51 -26.35 -29.74
N ILE A 385 -0.11 -27.07 -28.80
CA ILE A 385 0.25 -28.42 -28.38
C ILE A 385 0.33 -29.28 -29.66
N PRO A 386 1.46 -29.94 -29.96
CA PRO A 386 1.55 -30.81 -31.12
C PRO A 386 0.51 -31.92 -31.02
N HIS A 387 -0.31 -32.06 -32.06
CA HIS A 387 -1.31 -33.11 -32.17
C HIS A 387 -0.67 -34.50 -31.95
N PRO A 388 -1.32 -35.42 -31.21
CA PRO A 388 -0.82 -36.78 -31.03
C PRO A 388 -0.79 -37.50 -32.38
N LEU A 389 0.37 -38.06 -32.71
CA LEU A 389 0.56 -38.92 -33.89
C LEU A 389 -0.40 -40.13 -33.84
N PRO A 390 -0.97 -40.56 -34.98
CA PRO A 390 -1.83 -41.72 -35.03
C PRO A 390 -1.06 -43.00 -34.66
N ALA A 391 -1.63 -43.78 -33.75
CA ALA A 391 -1.10 -45.05 -33.29
C ALA A 391 -0.93 -46.03 -34.47
N VAL A 392 0.31 -46.40 -34.76
CA VAL A 392 0.66 -47.51 -35.64
C VAL A 392 0.28 -48.81 -34.93
N LYS A 393 -0.75 -49.50 -35.44
CA LYS A 393 -1.08 -50.87 -35.04
C LYS A 393 0.06 -51.80 -35.44
N ALA A 394 0.90 -52.18 -34.49
CA ALA A 394 1.82 -53.31 -34.64
C ALA A 394 0.99 -54.60 -34.71
N GLY A 395 0.89 -55.18 -35.91
CA GLY A 395 0.34 -56.51 -36.12
C GLY A 395 1.24 -57.57 -35.49
N VAL A 396 0.80 -58.15 -34.38
CA VAL A 396 1.39 -59.35 -33.80
C VAL A 396 0.80 -60.54 -34.54
N ASN A 397 1.57 -61.07 -35.50
CA ASN A 397 1.28 -62.35 -36.13
C ASN A 397 1.44 -63.46 -35.09
N GLY A 398 0.37 -64.20 -34.83
CA GLY A 398 0.36 -65.38 -33.98
C GLY A 398 1.20 -66.50 -34.59
N ALA A 399 2.24 -66.92 -33.87
CA ALA A 399 2.92 -68.19 -34.13
C ALA A 399 2.13 -69.30 -33.42
N HIS A 400 1.58 -70.19 -34.24
CA HIS A 400 0.94 -71.44 -33.88
C HIS A 400 1.97 -72.34 -33.17
N PHE A 401 1.75 -72.66 -31.90
CA PHE A 401 2.54 -73.65 -31.18
C PHE A 401 1.79 -74.99 -31.24
N ASP A 402 2.42 -75.99 -31.85
CA ASP A 402 1.89 -77.32 -32.11
C ASP A 402 2.46 -78.30 -31.05
N PRO A 403 1.65 -78.87 -30.14
CA PRO A 403 2.14 -79.78 -29.11
C PRO A 403 1.94 -81.24 -29.56
N ALA A 404 2.88 -81.77 -30.31
CA ALA A 404 3.02 -83.21 -30.48
C ALA A 404 4.51 -83.57 -30.63
N VAL A 405 4.86 -84.77 -30.17
CA VAL A 405 6.18 -85.43 -30.19
C VAL A 405 7.00 -85.25 -28.90
N ASN A 406 6.75 -86.16 -27.95
CA ASN A 406 7.83 -86.98 -27.40
C ASN A 406 7.23 -88.28 -26.81
N GLN A 407 7.40 -89.38 -27.55
CA GLN A 407 7.62 -90.72 -27.03
C GLN A 407 9.05 -91.10 -27.38
#